data_AF-A0A938TF45-F1
#
_entry.id   AF-A0A938TF45-F1
#
_cell.length_a   1.000
_cell.length_b   1.000
_cell.length_c   1.000
_cell.angle_alpha   90.00
_cell.angle_beta   90.00
_cell.angle_gamma   90.00
#
_symmetry.space_group_name_H-M   'P 1'
#
loop_
_entity.id
_entity.type
_entity.pdbx_description
1 polymer ?
#
loop_
_entity_poly.entity_id
_entity_poly.type
_entity_poly.pdbx_seq_one_letter_code
_entity_poly.pdbx_strand_id
1 'polypeptide(L)' 'MTLHIDIKKEIDGYTASVPTIKECEVWSDEYEVALSKIINLIAYYLKLDKNFKYRLDITLNSPELVSYTINIYTK' A
#
# COMPACT_ATOMS: atom_id res chain seq x y z
N MET A 1 1.02 8.97 -11.42
CA MET A 1 1.88 7.77 -11.30
C MET A 1 1.02 6.63 -10.76
N THR A 2 1.27 5.41 -11.19
CA THR A 2 0.47 4.24 -10.81
C THR A 2 1.37 3.16 -10.24
N LEU A 3 1.00 2.60 -9.09
CA LEU A 3 1.69 1.49 -8.43
C LEU A 3 0.67 0.44 -7.98
N HIS A 4 1.16 -0.74 -7.63
CA HIS A 4 0.37 -1.82 -7.03
C HIS A 4 0.75 -2.01 -5.57
N ILE A 5 -0.26 -2.25 -4.72
CA ILE A 5 -0.08 -2.57 -3.32
C ILE A 5 -0.75 -3.91 -3.08
N ASP A 6 -0.04 -4.85 -2.45
CA ASP A 6 -0.58 -6.13 -2.00
C ASP A 6 -0.64 -6.14 -0.48
N ILE A 7 -1.79 -6.48 0.09
CA ILE A 7 -1.98 -6.72 1.52
C ILE A 7 -2.31 -8.19 1.72
N LYS A 8 -1.34 -8.92 2.26
CA LYS A 8 -1.44 -10.35 2.56
C LYS A 8 -1.86 -10.55 4.01
N LYS A 9 -2.84 -11.41 4.25
CA LYS A 9 -3.20 -11.87 5.59
C LYS A 9 -2.12 -12.81 6.10
N GLU A 10 -1.62 -12.52 7.30
CA GLU A 10 -0.72 -13.41 8.04
C GLU A 10 -1.43 -13.95 9.29
N ILE A 11 -0.80 -14.90 9.98
CA ILE A 11 -1.36 -15.58 11.16
C ILE A 11 -1.78 -14.59 12.25
N ASP A 12 -0.97 -13.55 12.48
CA ASP A 12 -1.11 -12.57 13.57
C ASP A 12 -1.29 -11.12 13.09
N GLY A 13 -1.45 -10.90 11.78
CA GLY A 13 -1.51 -9.56 11.23
C GLY A 13 -1.67 -9.52 9.72
N TYR A 14 -1.06 -8.50 9.13
CA TYR A 14 -1.11 -8.17 7.72
C TYR A 14 0.24 -7.62 7.26
N THR A 15 0.73 -8.15 6.15
CA THR A 15 1.91 -7.62 5.45
C THR A 15 1.44 -6.84 4.24
N ALA A 16 1.77 -5.55 4.18
CA ALA A 16 1.50 -4.70 3.02
C ALA A 16 2.80 -4.41 2.25
N SER A 17 2.79 -4.59 0.94
CA SER A 17 3.99 -4.44 0.10
C SER A 17 3.68 -3.79 -1.24
N VAL A 18 4.70 -3.21 -1.87
CA VAL A 18 4.66 -2.77 -3.28
C VAL A 18 5.47 -3.76 -4.11
N PRO A 19 4.85 -4.67 -4.88
CA PRO A 19 5.59 -5.76 -5.55
C PRO A 19 6.71 -5.29 -6.49
N THR A 20 6.58 -4.08 -7.05
CA THR A 20 7.57 -3.48 -7.93
C THR A 20 8.73 -2.80 -7.20
N ILE A 21 8.66 -2.65 -5.87
CA ILE A 21 9.67 -2.03 -5.01
C ILE A 21 9.97 -2.98 -3.84
N LYS A 22 10.99 -3.84 -4.01
CA LYS A 22 11.29 -4.96 -3.08
C LYS A 22 11.46 -4.57 -1.60
N GLU A 23 11.93 -3.36 -1.31
CA GLU A 23 12.16 -2.89 0.07
C GLU A 23 10.99 -2.09 0.63
N CYS A 24 9.90 -1.93 -0.14
CA CYS A 24 8.70 -1.22 0.29
C CYS A 24 7.70 -2.23 0.83
N GLU A 25 7.94 -2.64 2.08
CA GLU A 25 7.11 -3.58 2.83
C GLU A 25 6.92 -3.08 4.27
N VAL A 26 5.73 -3.31 4.81
CA VAL A 26 5.37 -3.00 6.20
C VAL A 26 4.49 -4.10 6.79
N TRP A 27 4.56 -4.28 8.10
CA TRP A 27 3.69 -5.16 8.84
C TRP A 27 2.86 -4.40 9.89
N SER A 28 1.63 -4.86 10.12
CA SER A 28 0.82 -4.49 11.27
C SER A 28 -0.15 -5.60 11.65
N ASP A 29 -0.53 -5.64 12.91
CA ASP A 29 -1.66 -6.41 13.45
C ASP A 29 -3.02 -6.05 12.81
N GLU A 30 -3.22 -4.78 12.48
CA GLU A 30 -4.46 -4.25 11.88
C GLU A 30 -4.30 -3.93 10.38
N TYR A 31 -5.30 -4.32 9.59
CA TYR A 31 -5.35 -4.11 8.14
C TYR A 31 -5.20 -2.63 7.74
N GLU A 32 -6.01 -1.77 8.34
CA GLU A 32 -6.04 -0.32 8.03
C GLU A 32 -4.70 0.34 8.38
N VAL A 33 -4.05 -0.12 9.45
CA VAL A 33 -2.74 0.37 9.86
C VAL A 33 -1.66 -0.06 8.88
N ALA A 34 -1.68 -1.31 8.40
CA ALA A 34 -0.76 -1.78 7.36
C ALA A 34 -0.92 -0.98 6.05
N LEU A 35 -2.17 -0.76 5.61
CA LEU A 35 -2.48 0.05 4.43
C LEU A 35 -1.99 1.50 4.58
N SER A 36 -2.23 2.13 5.73
CA SER A 36 -1.76 3.50 5.99
C SER A 36 -0.24 3.59 6.00
N LYS A 37 0.43 2.64 6.66
CA LYS A 37 1.90 2.57 6.73
C LYS A 37 2.54 2.42 5.34
N ILE A 38 2.01 1.56 4.47
CA ILE A 38 2.60 1.36 3.13
C ILE A 38 2.42 2.60 2.25
N ILE A 39 1.28 3.28 2.33
CA ILE A 39 1.04 4.54 1.60
C ILE A 39 2.00 5.64 2.07
N ASN A 40 2.25 5.74 3.37
CA ASN A 40 3.22 6.67 3.92
C ASN A 40 4.66 6.33 3.47
N LEU A 41 5.01 5.04 3.43
CA LEU A 41 6.32 4.60 2.95
C LEU A 41 6.51 4.91 1.47
N ILE A 42 5.50 4.65 0.64
CA ILE A 42 5.46 5.05 -0.79
C ILE A 42 5.70 6.55 -0.92
N ALA A 43 4.99 7.37 -0.14
CA ALA A 43 5.13 8.82 -0.18
C ALA A 43 6.54 9.30 0.20
N TYR A 44 7.16 8.65 1.20
CA TYR A 44 8.54 8.91 1.60
C TYR A 44 9.53 8.58 0.48
N TYR A 45 9.46 7.38 -0.10
CA TYR A 45 10.36 6.94 -1.17
C TYR A 45 10.26 7.83 -2.42
N LEU A 46 9.05 8.24 -2.77
CA LEU A 46 8.78 9.07 -3.95
C LEU A 46 8.92 10.58 -3.69
N LYS A 47 9.28 10.98 -2.46
CA LYS A 47 9.41 12.38 -2.04
C LYS A 47 8.15 13.20 -2.35
N LEU A 48 6.97 12.63 -2.10
CA LEU A 48 5.70 13.30 -2.33
C LEU A 48 5.45 14.37 -1.28
N ASP A 49 4.74 15.43 -1.67
CA ASP A 49 4.27 16.44 -0.73
C ASP A 49 3.33 15.85 0.32
N LYS A 50 3.29 16.44 1.51
CA LYS A 50 2.41 16.01 2.62
C LYS A 50 0.92 15.90 2.25
N ASN A 51 0.48 16.64 1.24
CA ASN A 51 -0.91 16.69 0.78
C ASN A 51 -1.08 16.09 -0.62
N PHE A 52 -0.23 15.13 -1.00
CA PHE A 52 -0.39 14.41 -2.26
C PHE A 52 -1.77 13.77 -2.32
N LYS A 53 -2.38 13.82 -3.51
CA LYS A 53 -3.68 13.20 -3.74
C LYS A 53 -3.45 11.83 -4.35
N TYR A 54 -4.25 10.87 -3.94
CA TYR A 54 -4.25 9.56 -4.55
C TYR A 54 -5.67 8.98 -4.57
N ARG A 55 -5.87 8.00 -5.45
CA ARG A 55 -7.04 7.13 -5.49
C ARG A 55 -6.57 5.69 -5.34
N LEU A 56 -7.28 4.91 -4.54
CA LEU A 56 -7.10 3.47 -4.44
C LEU A 56 -8.26 2.77 -5.13
N ASP A 57 -7.92 1.81 -5.98
CA ASP A 57 -8.87 0.93 -6.64
C ASP A 57 -8.54 -0.51 -6.26
N ILE A 58 -9.51 -1.23 -5.69
CA ILE A 58 -9.35 -2.66 -5.40
C ILE A 58 -9.30 -3.42 -6.72
N THR A 59 -8.28 -4.26 -6.88
CA THR A 59 -8.04 -5.09 -8.07
C THR A 59 -8.20 -6.58 -7.80
N LEU A 60 -7.96 -7.01 -6.56
CA LEU A 60 -8.24 -8.34 -6.07
C LEU A 60 -8.76 -8.21 -4.64
N ASN A 61 -9.80 -8.95 -4.30
CA ASN A 61 -10.32 -9.03 -2.94
C ASN A 61 -10.59 -10.48 -2.58
N SER A 62 -9.65 -11.10 -1.88
CA SER A 62 -9.75 -12.46 -1.38
C SER A 62 -9.43 -12.50 0.12
N PRO A 63 -9.82 -13.56 0.85
CA PRO A 63 -9.57 -13.65 2.30
C PRO A 63 -8.07 -13.57 2.67
N GLU A 64 -7.19 -14.09 1.83
CA GLU A 64 -5.75 -14.18 2.08
C GLU A 64 -4.96 -13.00 1.49
N LEU A 65 -5.53 -12.31 0.51
CA LEU A 65 -4.85 -11.27 -0.26
C LEU A 65 -5.83 -10.24 -0.80
N VAL A 66 -5.56 -8.97 -0.53
CA VAL A 66 -6.22 -7.83 -1.18
C VAL A 66 -5.17 -7.04 -1.96
N SER A 67 -5.43 -6.80 -3.24
CA SER A 67 -4.53 -6.03 -4.10
C SER A 67 -5.20 -4.73 -4.52
N TYR A 68 -4.44 -3.64 -4.50
CA TYR A 68 -4.86 -2.30 -4.92
C TYR A 68 -4.02 -1.81 -6.09
N THR A 69 -4.65 -1.03 -6.97
CA THR A 69 -3.96 -0.04 -7.79
C THR A 69 -4.04 1.31 -7.09
N ILE A 70 -2.89 1.92 -6.79
CA ILE A 70 -2.82 3.29 -6.29
C ILE A 70 -2.47 4.24 -7.43
N ASN A 71 -3.35 5.19 -7.70
CA ASN A 71 -3.18 6.25 -8.67
C ASN A 71 -2.83 7.54 -7.93
N ILE A 72 -1.57 7.96 -8.00
CA ILE A 72 -1.04 9.16 -7.33
C ILE A 72 -1.08 10.34 -8.30
N TYR A 73 -1.72 11.42 -7.87
CA TYR A 73 -1.83 12.69 -8.57
C TYR A 73 -0.87 13.70 -7.95
N THR A 74 0.26 13.93 -8.62
CA THR A 74 1.15 15.05 -8.34
C THR A 74 0.59 16.28 -9.03
N LYS A 75 0.50 17.41 -8.31
CA LYS A 75 0.16 18.70 -8.92
C LYS A 75 1.32 19.25 -9.73
#